data_AF-W9YWR5-F1
#
_entry.id   AF-W9YWR5-F1
#
_cell.length_a   1.000
_cell.length_b   1.000
_cell.length_c   1.000
_cell.angle_alpha   90.00
_cell.angle_beta   90.00
_cell.angle_gamma   90.00
#
_symmetry.space_group_name_H-M   'P 1'
#
loop_
_entity.id
_entity.type
_entity.pdbx_description
1 polymer ?
#
loop_
_entity_poly.entity_id
_entity_poly.type
_entity_poly.pdbx_seq_one_letter_code
_entity_poly.pdbx_strand_id
1 'polypeptide(L)'
;MKSFIAASLLTLIAASAAAPSSRVLRFAKRDSPNGCSGGDPGAQGVIDAINQWNSDVETVNLFLEVAPTLAVIDLDIQLEGVLNAAQDEPNQLQILACESDVFPGTDAQAAVDDLFNGFEDNVLTPLGNIVASTGNADIVASNLHTINQFRCCSVLPDLDTLWTATAVDEGVANVVPIAAPRPSTCASITC
;
A
#
# COMPACT_ATOMS: atom_id res chain seq x y z
N MET A 1 1.17 81.68 41.89
CA MET A 1 1.96 80.69 41.12
C MET A 1 1.01 79.61 40.60
N LYS A 2 1.00 79.42 39.27
CA LYS A 2 0.74 78.15 38.55
C LYS A 2 -0.67 77.50 38.64
N SER A 3 -1.53 77.96 37.73
CA SER A 3 -2.32 77.26 36.69
C SER A 3 -2.49 75.71 36.64
N PHE A 4 -3.59 75.32 35.95
CA PHE A 4 -3.88 74.08 35.17
C PHE A 4 -4.38 72.85 35.99
N ILE A 5 -5.28 71.94 35.53
CA ILE A 5 -6.00 71.63 34.28
C ILE A 5 -7.16 70.66 34.62
N ALA A 6 -8.21 70.64 33.81
CA ALA A 6 -9.30 69.66 33.83
C ALA A 6 -8.89 68.29 33.28
N ALA A 7 -9.49 67.17 33.74
CA ALA A 7 -9.72 65.99 32.90
C ALA A 7 -10.67 64.99 33.58
N SER A 8 -11.83 64.78 32.95
CA SER A 8 -12.66 63.60 33.11
C SER A 8 -11.94 62.37 32.55
N LEU A 9 -12.02 61.24 33.26
CA LEU A 9 -11.67 59.92 32.73
C LEU A 9 -12.76 58.93 33.14
N LEU A 10 -13.77 58.78 32.27
CA LEU A 10 -14.61 57.58 32.25
C LEU A 10 -13.78 56.45 31.66
N THR A 11 -13.42 55.47 32.47
CA THR A 11 -12.83 54.20 32.02
C THR A 11 -13.94 53.29 31.52
N LEU A 12 -14.09 53.16 30.18
CA LEU A 12 -14.81 52.05 29.58
C LEU A 12 -13.96 50.78 29.67
N ILE A 13 -14.41 49.82 30.47
CA ILE A 13 -13.88 48.45 30.46
C ILE A 13 -14.53 47.74 29.27
N ALA A 14 -13.84 47.69 28.14
CA ALA A 14 -14.20 46.79 27.05
C ALA A 14 -13.71 45.39 27.41
N ALA A 15 -14.64 44.54 27.88
CA ALA A 15 -14.39 43.11 27.99
C ALA A 15 -14.43 42.51 26.59
N SER A 16 -13.25 42.27 26.00
CA SER A 16 -13.12 41.44 24.81
C SER A 16 -13.47 40.00 25.20
N ALA A 17 -14.72 39.59 25.00
CA ALA A 17 -15.06 38.18 24.94
C ALA A 17 -14.39 37.61 23.68
N ALA A 18 -13.21 37.02 23.84
CA ALA A 18 -12.64 36.16 22.81
C ALA A 18 -13.60 34.98 22.65
N ALA A 19 -14.38 35.00 21.57
CA ALA A 19 -15.15 33.83 21.15
C ALA A 19 -14.16 32.67 20.99
N PRO A 20 -14.47 31.46 21.51
CA PRO A 20 -13.68 30.29 21.18
C PRO A 20 -13.86 30.09 19.67
N SER A 21 -12.81 30.37 18.91
CA SER A 21 -12.77 30.00 17.51
C SER A 21 -12.70 28.48 17.50
N SER A 22 -13.85 27.84 17.41
CA SER A 22 -13.98 26.43 17.05
C SER A 22 -13.47 26.26 15.62
N ARG A 23 -12.16 26.42 15.39
CA ARG A 23 -11.48 25.79 14.27
C ARG A 23 -11.45 24.32 14.58
N VAL A 24 -12.60 23.69 14.38
CA VAL A 24 -12.62 22.30 13.98
C VAL A 24 -11.89 22.29 12.64
N LEU A 25 -10.58 22.06 12.67
CA LEU A 25 -9.84 21.57 11.51
C LEU A 25 -10.37 20.15 11.24
N ARG A 26 -11.61 20.08 10.73
CA ARG A 26 -12.07 18.92 9.99
C ARG A 26 -11.23 18.97 8.74
N PHE A 27 -10.11 18.26 8.74
CA PHE A 27 -9.49 17.84 7.50
C PHE A 27 -10.63 17.25 6.68
N ALA A 28 -11.01 17.94 5.61
CA ALA A 28 -12.02 17.43 4.71
C ALA A 28 -11.50 16.07 4.23
N LYS A 29 -12.36 15.04 4.25
CA LYS A 29 -12.01 13.76 3.65
C LYS A 29 -11.61 14.06 2.19
N ARG A 30 -10.40 13.66 1.81
CA ARG A 30 -9.92 13.84 0.43
C ARG A 30 -10.75 12.94 -0.47
N ASP A 31 -11.10 13.46 -1.64
CA ASP A 31 -11.79 12.68 -2.64
C ASP A 31 -10.77 11.81 -3.38
N SER A 32 -11.15 10.57 -3.67
CA SER A 32 -10.31 9.67 -4.48
C SER A 32 -10.46 10.02 -5.97
N PRO A 33 -9.36 10.24 -6.70
CA PRO A 33 -9.38 10.52 -8.14
C PRO A 33 -9.83 9.32 -8.97
N ASN A 34 -9.71 8.11 -8.42
CA ASN A 34 -10.02 6.84 -9.08
C ASN A 34 -11.45 6.35 -8.85
N GLY A 35 -12.35 7.23 -8.40
CA GLY A 35 -13.78 6.93 -8.27
C GLY A 35 -14.12 5.96 -7.13
N CYS A 36 -13.22 5.78 -6.17
CA CYS A 36 -13.47 4.94 -5.01
C CYS A 36 -14.63 5.48 -4.17
N SER A 37 -15.67 4.68 -3.99
CA SER A 37 -16.87 5.03 -3.20
C SER A 37 -16.55 5.31 -1.72
N GLY A 38 -15.46 4.73 -1.22
CA GLY A 38 -14.91 4.97 0.11
C GLY A 38 -14.14 6.28 0.24
N GLY A 39 -13.82 6.98 -0.85
CA GLY A 39 -12.90 8.12 -0.87
C GLY A 39 -11.46 7.74 -0.51
N ASP A 40 -10.65 8.74 -0.20
CA ASP A 40 -9.28 8.54 0.27
C ASP A 40 -9.23 7.71 1.58
N PRO A 41 -8.33 6.71 1.70
CA PRO A 41 -8.23 5.83 2.87
C PRO A 41 -7.65 6.53 4.12
N GLY A 42 -6.90 7.61 3.94
CA GLY A 42 -6.16 8.33 4.96
C GLY A 42 -5.02 7.52 5.60
N ALA A 43 -4.26 8.18 6.46
CA ALA A 43 -3.07 7.64 7.11
C ALA A 43 -3.24 6.25 7.71
N GLN A 44 -4.31 5.99 8.46
CA GLN A 44 -4.52 4.67 9.06
C GLN A 44 -4.82 3.60 8.00
N GLY A 45 -5.60 3.93 6.97
CA GLY A 45 -5.90 3.01 5.89
C GLY A 45 -4.65 2.65 5.07
N VAL A 46 -3.77 3.63 4.82
CA VAL A 46 -2.47 3.39 4.18
C VAL A 46 -1.56 2.54 5.07
N ILE A 47 -1.49 2.82 6.38
CA ILE A 47 -0.71 2.01 7.34
C ILE A 47 -1.18 0.55 7.35
N ASP A 48 -2.49 0.33 7.47
CA ASP A 48 -3.05 -1.01 7.56
C ASP A 48 -2.86 -1.76 6.24
N ALA A 49 -3.08 -1.10 5.10
CA ALA A 49 -2.91 -1.71 3.78
C ALA A 49 -1.45 -2.09 3.50
N ILE A 50 -0.49 -1.18 3.73
CA ILE A 50 0.94 -1.48 3.49
C ILE A 50 1.43 -2.60 4.41
N ASN A 51 1.09 -2.57 5.70
CA ASN A 51 1.56 -3.60 6.63
C ASN A 51 0.95 -4.98 6.33
N GLN A 52 -0.33 -5.03 5.99
CA GLN A 52 -0.99 -6.28 5.58
C GLN A 52 -0.34 -6.80 4.29
N TRP A 53 -0.21 -5.95 3.27
CA TRP A 53 0.39 -6.36 2.00
C TRP A 53 1.84 -6.81 2.17
N ASN A 54 2.62 -6.15 3.04
CA ASN A 54 3.97 -6.60 3.35
C ASN A 54 3.99 -8.03 3.93
N SER A 55 3.07 -8.35 4.83
CA SER A 55 2.93 -9.70 5.39
C SER A 55 2.58 -10.74 4.31
N ASP A 56 1.70 -10.39 3.38
CA ASP A 56 1.31 -11.28 2.28
C ASP A 56 2.47 -11.47 1.30
N VAL A 57 3.18 -10.39 0.96
CA VAL A 57 4.38 -10.44 0.12
C VAL A 57 5.47 -11.29 0.75
N GLU A 58 5.72 -11.18 2.06
CA GLU A 58 6.66 -12.03 2.78
C GLU A 58 6.25 -13.51 2.70
N THR A 59 4.96 -13.81 2.88
CA THR A 59 4.42 -15.17 2.80
C THR A 59 4.65 -15.78 1.42
N VAL A 60 4.29 -15.04 0.35
CA VAL A 60 4.49 -15.49 -1.04
C VAL A 60 5.98 -15.63 -1.36
N ASN A 61 6.80 -14.65 -0.98
CA ASN A 61 8.24 -14.67 -1.28
C ASN A 61 8.96 -15.82 -0.56
N LEU A 62 8.64 -16.08 0.71
CA LEU A 62 9.21 -17.21 1.46
C LEU A 62 8.87 -18.55 0.82
N PHE A 63 7.64 -18.72 0.35
CA PHE A 63 7.26 -19.91 -0.40
C PHE A 63 8.06 -20.04 -1.71
N LEU A 64 8.14 -18.98 -2.51
CA LEU A 64 8.81 -19.02 -3.81
C LEU A 64 10.31 -19.37 -3.69
N GLU A 65 10.95 -18.99 -2.58
CA GLU A 65 12.35 -19.34 -2.29
C GLU A 65 12.56 -20.84 -2.06
N VAL A 66 11.61 -21.51 -1.42
CA VAL A 66 11.77 -22.92 -1.00
C VAL A 66 11.06 -23.90 -1.93
N ALA A 67 10.01 -23.45 -2.63
CA ALA A 67 9.14 -24.27 -3.47
C ALA A 67 9.88 -25.18 -4.47
N PRO A 68 10.97 -24.73 -5.15
CA PRO A 68 11.72 -25.60 -6.06
C PRO A 68 12.35 -26.84 -5.42
N THR A 69 12.47 -26.86 -4.08
CA THR A 69 13.13 -27.93 -3.32
C THR A 69 12.18 -28.74 -2.45
N LEU A 70 10.91 -28.35 -2.36
CA LEU A 70 9.92 -29.04 -1.53
C LEU A 70 9.54 -30.40 -2.13
N ALA A 71 9.26 -31.36 -1.24
CA ALA A 71 8.54 -32.56 -1.65
C ALA A 71 7.08 -32.19 -1.97
N VAL A 72 6.41 -33.00 -2.81
CA VAL A 72 5.02 -32.75 -3.24
C VAL A 72 4.08 -32.52 -2.05
N ILE A 73 4.22 -33.31 -0.97
CA ILE A 73 3.37 -33.17 0.22
C ILE A 73 3.58 -31.83 0.94
N ASP A 74 4.82 -31.32 1.00
CA ASP A 74 5.12 -30.04 1.63
C ASP A 74 4.65 -28.87 0.76
N LEU A 75 4.69 -29.05 -0.57
CA LEU A 75 4.13 -28.11 -1.53
C LEU A 75 2.61 -27.98 -1.33
N ASP A 76 1.89 -29.12 -1.27
CA ASP A 76 0.44 -29.14 -1.01
C ASP A 76 0.07 -28.43 0.30
N ILE A 77 0.83 -28.67 1.38
CA ILE A 77 0.57 -28.07 2.70
C ILE A 77 0.74 -26.54 2.68
N GLN A 78 1.74 -26.04 1.96
CA GLN A 78 2.05 -24.61 1.97
C GLN A 78 1.19 -23.79 0.99
N LEU A 79 0.72 -24.41 -0.10
CA LEU A 79 0.02 -23.71 -1.17
C LEU A 79 -1.28 -23.03 -0.72
N GLU A 80 -2.03 -23.60 0.23
CA GLU A 80 -3.26 -22.97 0.73
C GLU A 80 -2.97 -21.61 1.37
N GLY A 81 -1.95 -21.54 2.24
CA GLY A 81 -1.54 -20.29 2.89
C GLY A 81 -1.04 -19.25 1.90
N VAL A 82 -0.26 -19.68 0.91
CA VAL A 82 0.31 -18.81 -0.13
C VAL A 82 -0.76 -18.29 -1.07
N LEU A 83 -1.71 -19.14 -1.47
CA LEU A 83 -2.82 -18.72 -2.32
C LEU A 83 -3.72 -17.72 -1.61
N ASN A 84 -4.01 -17.93 -0.32
CA ASN A 84 -4.79 -16.98 0.47
C ASN A 84 -4.07 -15.62 0.58
N ALA A 85 -2.77 -15.61 0.86
CA ALA A 85 -1.97 -14.38 0.91
C ALA A 85 -1.98 -13.67 -0.46
N ALA A 86 -1.69 -14.40 -1.53
CA ALA A 86 -1.69 -13.83 -2.89
C ALA A 86 -3.09 -13.30 -3.30
N GLN A 87 -4.18 -13.96 -2.89
CA GLN A 87 -5.55 -13.50 -3.15
C GLN A 87 -5.94 -12.28 -2.33
N ASP A 88 -5.28 -12.03 -1.20
CA ASP A 88 -5.51 -10.81 -0.41
C ASP A 88 -4.80 -9.60 -1.04
N GLU A 89 -3.61 -9.76 -1.62
CA GLU A 89 -2.79 -8.65 -2.18
C GLU A 89 -3.60 -7.63 -3.05
N PRO A 90 -4.50 -8.04 -3.97
CA PRO A 90 -5.35 -7.10 -4.72
C PRO A 90 -6.30 -6.25 -3.86
N ASN A 91 -6.66 -6.69 -2.66
CA ASN A 91 -7.47 -5.90 -1.73
C ASN A 91 -6.68 -4.71 -1.21
N GLN A 92 -5.40 -4.89 -0.84
CA GLN A 92 -4.54 -3.78 -0.41
C GLN A 92 -4.19 -2.87 -1.58
N LEU A 93 -3.97 -3.42 -2.79
CA LEU A 93 -3.86 -2.63 -4.02
C LEU A 93 -5.07 -1.72 -4.20
N GLN A 94 -6.28 -2.26 -4.06
CA GLN A 94 -7.50 -1.48 -4.20
C GLN A 94 -7.60 -0.35 -3.17
N ILE A 95 -7.14 -0.56 -1.93
CA ILE A 95 -7.12 0.50 -0.91
C ILE A 95 -6.13 1.60 -1.29
N LEU A 96 -4.89 1.24 -1.66
CA LEU A 96 -3.86 2.21 -1.98
C LEU A 96 -4.14 2.96 -3.30
N ALA A 97 -4.76 2.30 -4.27
CA ALA A 97 -5.23 2.93 -5.51
C ALA A 97 -6.30 4.01 -5.27
N CYS A 98 -6.91 4.06 -4.08
CA CYS A 98 -7.88 5.07 -3.72
C CYS A 98 -7.27 6.33 -3.11
N GLU A 99 -5.98 6.33 -2.78
CA GLU A 99 -5.30 7.52 -2.27
C GLU A 99 -5.31 8.62 -3.34
N SER A 100 -5.50 9.85 -2.90
CA SER A 100 -5.69 11.01 -3.76
C SER A 100 -4.51 11.48 -4.61
N ASP A 101 -3.26 11.18 -4.23
CA ASP A 101 -2.06 11.41 -5.05
C ASP A 101 -1.80 10.26 -6.05
N VAL A 102 -2.61 9.20 -6.01
CA VAL A 102 -2.65 8.16 -7.05
C VAL A 102 -3.64 8.58 -8.14
N PHE A 103 -3.18 9.42 -9.08
CA PHE A 103 -4.01 9.93 -10.19
C PHE A 103 -3.33 9.78 -11.56
N PRO A 104 -4.10 9.84 -12.67
CA PRO A 104 -3.58 9.66 -14.02
C PRO A 104 -2.35 10.50 -14.36
N GLY A 105 -1.30 9.83 -14.83
CA GLY A 105 -0.02 10.44 -15.23
C GLY A 105 1.04 10.48 -14.14
N THR A 106 0.78 9.91 -12.96
CA THR A 106 1.77 9.68 -11.91
C THR A 106 2.40 8.28 -12.03
N ASP A 107 3.62 8.13 -11.52
CA ASP A 107 4.28 6.82 -11.42
C ASP A 107 3.49 5.86 -10.51
N ALA A 108 2.84 6.40 -9.46
CA ALA A 108 1.98 5.61 -8.57
C ALA A 108 0.75 5.04 -9.30
N GLN A 109 0.12 5.82 -10.19
CA GLN A 109 -0.96 5.29 -11.02
C GLN A 109 -0.45 4.24 -12.01
N ALA A 110 0.72 4.46 -12.62
CA ALA A 110 1.31 3.47 -13.53
C ALA A 110 1.57 2.13 -12.80
N ALA A 111 2.12 2.19 -11.59
CA ALA A 111 2.31 1.02 -10.73
C ALA A 111 0.97 0.31 -10.42
N VAL A 112 -0.08 1.06 -10.10
CA VAL A 112 -1.43 0.51 -9.88
C VAL A 112 -1.98 -0.19 -11.13
N ASP A 113 -1.83 0.44 -12.29
CA ASP A 113 -2.31 -0.10 -13.56
C ASP A 113 -1.56 -1.40 -13.92
N ASP A 114 -0.24 -1.42 -13.78
CA ASP A 114 0.59 -2.60 -14.05
C ASP A 114 0.24 -3.76 -13.11
N LEU A 115 0.04 -3.47 -11.82
CA LEU A 115 -0.39 -4.46 -10.84
C LEU A 115 -1.78 -5.01 -11.16
N PHE A 116 -2.79 -4.17 -11.39
CA PHE A 116 -4.14 -4.66 -11.72
C PHE A 116 -4.20 -5.45 -13.03
N ASN A 117 -3.41 -5.06 -14.04
CA ASN A 117 -3.41 -5.72 -15.33
C ASN A 117 -2.64 -7.06 -15.30
N GLY A 118 -1.62 -7.19 -14.45
CA GLY A 118 -0.73 -8.34 -14.47
C GLY A 118 -1.00 -9.40 -13.39
N PHE A 119 -1.56 -9.03 -12.24
CA PHE A 119 -1.56 -9.91 -11.06
C PHE A 119 -2.31 -11.24 -11.24
N GLU A 120 -3.50 -11.20 -11.84
CA GLU A 120 -4.32 -12.40 -12.08
C GLU A 120 -3.59 -13.43 -12.95
N ASP A 121 -3.11 -12.99 -14.11
CA ASP A 121 -2.53 -13.87 -15.13
C ASP A 121 -1.13 -14.36 -14.77
N ASN A 122 -0.38 -13.61 -13.94
CA ASN A 122 1.01 -13.90 -13.64
C ASN A 122 1.29 -14.37 -12.20
N VAL A 123 0.32 -14.24 -11.28
CA VAL A 123 0.44 -14.74 -9.90
C VAL A 123 -0.66 -15.74 -9.56
N LEU A 124 -1.93 -15.33 -9.65
CA LEU A 124 -3.05 -16.13 -9.16
C LEU A 124 -3.33 -17.36 -10.03
N THR A 125 -3.41 -17.16 -11.36
CA THR A 125 -3.59 -18.27 -12.31
C THR A 125 -2.42 -19.28 -12.22
N PRO A 126 -1.15 -18.85 -12.22
CA PRO A 126 -0.03 -19.77 -12.03
C PRO A 126 -0.06 -20.53 -10.69
N LEU A 127 -0.37 -19.87 -9.57
CA LEU A 127 -0.54 -20.56 -8.29
C LEU A 127 -1.68 -21.58 -8.33
N GLY A 128 -2.81 -21.24 -8.95
CA GLY A 128 -3.91 -22.17 -9.17
C GLY A 128 -3.52 -23.40 -10.02
N ASN A 129 -2.69 -23.20 -11.04
CA ASN A 129 -2.15 -24.30 -11.85
C ASN A 129 -1.23 -25.22 -11.04
N ILE A 130 -0.41 -24.67 -10.15
CA ILE A 130 0.43 -25.45 -9.24
C ILE A 130 -0.47 -26.30 -8.33
N VAL A 131 -1.49 -25.69 -7.69
CA VAL A 131 -2.46 -26.40 -6.84
C VAL A 131 -3.13 -27.55 -7.59
N ALA A 132 -3.53 -27.34 -8.85
CA ALA A 132 -4.19 -28.36 -9.66
C ALA A 132 -3.25 -29.50 -10.12
N SER A 133 -1.93 -29.35 -9.97
CA SER A 133 -0.94 -30.24 -10.60
C SER A 133 0.37 -30.36 -9.81
N THR A 134 0.31 -30.38 -8.47
CA THR A 134 1.51 -30.43 -7.60
C THR A 134 2.41 -31.63 -7.84
N GLY A 135 1.86 -32.75 -8.32
CA GLY A 135 2.62 -33.95 -8.71
C GLY A 135 3.35 -33.84 -10.07
N ASN A 136 3.16 -32.76 -10.83
CA ASN A 136 3.80 -32.56 -12.13
C ASN A 136 4.91 -31.49 -12.04
N ALA A 137 6.16 -31.96 -11.92
CA ALA A 137 7.33 -31.10 -11.74
C ALA A 137 7.49 -30.03 -12.84
N ASP A 138 7.16 -30.34 -14.10
CA ASP A 138 7.31 -29.39 -15.21
C ASP A 138 6.29 -28.26 -15.12
N ILE A 139 5.03 -28.59 -14.74
CA ILE A 139 3.99 -27.57 -14.51
C ILE A 139 4.37 -26.70 -13.31
N VAL A 140 4.83 -27.30 -12.22
CA VAL A 140 5.25 -26.55 -11.03
C VAL A 140 6.41 -25.61 -11.37
N ALA A 141 7.47 -26.12 -12.01
CA ALA A 141 8.64 -25.32 -12.36
C ALA A 141 8.30 -24.16 -13.32
N SER A 142 7.48 -24.41 -14.35
CA SER A 142 7.06 -23.38 -15.30
C SER A 142 6.26 -22.26 -14.63
N ASN A 143 5.29 -22.61 -13.77
CA ASN A 143 4.48 -21.60 -13.09
C ASN A 143 5.27 -20.84 -12.02
N LEU A 144 6.16 -21.52 -11.27
CA LEU A 144 7.07 -20.83 -10.34
C LEU A 144 7.99 -19.84 -11.08
N HIS A 145 8.46 -20.18 -12.29
CA HIS A 145 9.24 -19.25 -13.10
C HIS A 145 8.41 -18.03 -13.52
N THR A 146 7.19 -18.22 -14.02
CA THR A 146 6.28 -17.11 -14.37
C THR A 146 6.04 -16.18 -13.19
N ILE A 147 5.70 -16.74 -12.02
CA ILE A 147 5.43 -15.96 -10.81
C ILE A 147 6.67 -15.16 -10.40
N ASN A 148 7.83 -15.81 -10.34
CA ASN A 148 9.07 -15.14 -9.95
C ASN A 148 9.47 -14.04 -10.94
N GLN A 149 9.33 -14.26 -12.25
CA GLN A 149 9.64 -13.26 -13.27
C GLN A 149 8.77 -12.01 -13.09
N PHE A 150 7.45 -12.19 -12.98
CA PHE A 150 6.53 -11.06 -12.82
C PHE A 150 6.68 -10.37 -11.47
N ARG A 151 6.82 -11.13 -10.38
CA ARG A 151 6.98 -10.53 -9.05
C ARG A 151 8.28 -9.74 -8.95
N CYS A 152 9.40 -10.27 -9.44
CA CYS A 152 10.67 -9.59 -9.35
C CYS A 152 10.79 -8.37 -10.29
N CYS A 153 10.16 -8.42 -11.47
CA CYS A 153 10.32 -7.37 -12.48
C CYS A 153 9.19 -6.34 -12.53
N SER A 154 8.06 -6.62 -11.90
CA SER A 154 6.89 -5.74 -11.92
C SER A 154 6.38 -5.54 -10.50
N VAL A 155 5.86 -6.59 -9.84
CA VAL A 155 5.19 -6.42 -8.53
C VAL A 155 6.08 -5.71 -7.52
N LEU A 156 7.26 -6.26 -7.20
CA LEU A 156 8.08 -5.71 -6.12
C LEU A 156 8.58 -4.27 -6.45
N PRO A 157 9.03 -3.93 -7.67
CA PRO A 157 9.30 -2.53 -8.05
C PRO A 157 8.07 -1.59 -7.98
N ASP A 158 6.91 -2.05 -8.42
CA ASP A 158 5.67 -1.26 -8.40
C ASP A 158 5.20 -1.00 -6.96
N LEU A 159 5.40 -1.97 -6.06
CA LEU A 159 5.17 -1.79 -4.62
C LEU A 159 6.08 -0.72 -4.01
N ASP A 160 7.37 -0.69 -4.35
CA ASP A 160 8.27 0.36 -3.84
C ASP A 160 7.74 1.75 -4.24
N THR A 161 7.28 1.88 -5.48
CA THR A 161 6.72 3.13 -6.03
C THR A 161 5.42 3.50 -5.32
N LEU A 162 4.47 2.57 -5.25
CA LEU A 162 3.14 2.81 -4.69
C LEU A 162 3.19 3.03 -3.17
N TRP A 163 3.94 2.21 -2.42
CA TRP A 163 4.07 2.35 -0.97
C TRP A 163 4.79 3.64 -0.61
N THR A 164 5.85 4.01 -1.35
CA THR A 164 6.54 5.28 -1.11
C THR A 164 5.59 6.46 -1.36
N ALA A 165 4.89 6.48 -2.50
CA ALA A 165 4.01 7.59 -2.85
C ALA A 165 2.90 7.79 -1.82
N THR A 166 2.14 6.74 -1.53
CA THR A 166 1.00 6.79 -0.60
C THR A 166 1.43 7.04 0.84
N ALA A 167 2.56 6.48 1.29
CA ALA A 167 3.06 6.71 2.64
C ALA A 167 3.65 8.12 2.84
N VAL A 168 4.27 8.71 1.81
CA VAL A 168 4.78 10.09 1.86
C VAL A 168 3.63 11.07 1.90
N ASP A 169 2.62 10.87 1.04
CA ASP A 169 1.45 11.72 0.96
C ASP A 169 0.71 11.80 2.32
N GLU A 170 0.43 10.64 2.93
CA GLU A 170 -0.25 10.58 4.22
C GLU A 170 0.67 10.88 5.42
N GLY A 171 1.96 11.15 5.20
CA GLY A 171 2.92 11.49 6.24
C GLY A 171 3.27 10.32 7.18
N VAL A 172 3.18 9.08 6.68
CA VAL A 172 3.40 7.84 7.43
C VAL A 172 4.63 7.05 6.97
N ALA A 173 5.44 7.57 6.05
CA ALA A 173 6.63 6.91 5.50
C ALA A 173 7.69 6.48 6.54
N ASN A 174 7.61 6.97 7.78
CA ASN A 174 8.51 6.58 8.87
C ASN A 174 7.96 5.45 9.77
N VAL A 175 6.75 4.96 9.52
CA VAL A 175 6.09 3.91 10.33
C VAL A 175 5.61 2.70 9.52
N VAL A 176 5.84 2.69 8.21
CA VAL A 176 5.54 1.58 7.29
C VAL A 176 6.77 1.24 6.44
N PRO A 177 6.88 0.02 5.87
CA PRO A 177 7.86 -0.24 4.84
C PRO A 177 7.57 0.60 3.59
N ILE A 178 8.61 1.21 3.03
CA ILE A 178 8.57 1.94 1.74
C ILE A 178 9.26 1.16 0.61
N ALA A 179 9.72 -0.05 0.91
CA ALA A 179 10.27 -0.98 -0.06
C ALA A 179 9.77 -2.38 0.26
N ALA A 180 9.29 -3.09 -0.75
CA ALA A 180 8.85 -4.47 -0.59
C ALA A 180 10.05 -5.40 -0.34
N PRO A 181 9.90 -6.42 0.52
CA PRO A 181 10.99 -7.35 0.79
C PRO A 181 11.34 -8.13 -0.48
N ARG A 182 12.63 -8.18 -0.82
CA ARG A 182 13.13 -8.88 -2.00
C ARG A 182 13.64 -10.27 -1.62
N PRO A 183 13.10 -11.37 -2.20
CA PRO A 183 13.69 -12.68 -2.05
C PRO A 183 15.02 -12.75 -2.82
N SER A 184 15.93 -13.60 -2.36
CA SER A 184 17.22 -13.87 -2.99
C SER A 184 17.08 -14.39 -4.42
N THR A 185 16.00 -15.12 -4.72
CA THR A 185 15.64 -15.53 -6.10
C THR A 185 15.63 -14.35 -7.09
N CYS A 186 15.18 -13.16 -6.69
CA CYS A 186 15.16 -11.99 -7.58
C CYS A 186 16.55 -11.49 -7.98
N ALA A 187 17.61 -11.80 -7.22
CA ALA A 187 18.98 -11.43 -7.60
C ALA A 187 19.50 -12.18 -8.83
N SER A 188 18.83 -13.27 -9.22
CA SER A 188 19.19 -14.09 -10.37
C SER A 188 18.30 -13.88 -11.60
N ILE A 189 17.26 -13.05 -11.49
CA ILE A 189 16.27 -12.79 -12.53
C ILE A 189 16.65 -11.51 -13.28
N THR A 190 16.62 -11.59 -14.61
CA THR A 190 16.82 -10.43 -15.48
C THR A 190 15.49 -9.77 -15.77
N CYS A 191 15.43 -8.49 -15.41
CA CYS A 191 14.47 -7.49 -15.83
C CYS A 191 15.24 -6.51 -16.75
#